data_AF-A0A0L6U568-F1
#
_entry.id   AF-A0A0L6U568-F1
#
_cell.length_a   1.000
_cell.length_b   1.000
_cell.length_c   1.000
_cell.angle_alpha   90.00
_cell.angle_beta   90.00
_cell.angle_gamma   90.00
#
_symmetry.space_group_name_H-M   'P 1'
#
loop_
_entity.id
_entity.type
_entity.pdbx_description
1 polymer ?
#
loop_
_entity_poly.entity_id
_entity_poly.type
_entity_poly.pdbx_seq_one_letter_code
_entity_poly.pdbx_strand_id
1 'polypeptide(L)'
;MKKSVYSLMLFDEIVEKIDQMAYVKNTNRSQLINDILAEKIGLVTPEQKIQKILVQLDENFSDTLSVSQINKNSSIQFGKSLKYKYRPKVRYSYEFASNDQGKHAVLKISSRTKSEDLNDHFDEFFNLITDIEKKYQNYPTDLNDNKTNHKFIREFKEEGELSRDTKVIADYLTRYLKMIDQAMNAYFLNIERLENSDITKLLDKIYGDYYKKIKN
;
A
#
# COMPACT_ATOMS: atom_id res chain seq x y z
N MET A 1 4.22 -19.56 -3.26
CA MET A 1 5.20 -20.48 -3.88
C MET A 1 6.38 -20.62 -2.94
N LYS A 2 6.79 -21.85 -2.58
CA LYS A 2 7.98 -22.07 -1.74
C LYS A 2 9.25 -21.93 -2.60
N LYS A 3 10.29 -21.31 -2.06
CA LYS A 3 11.61 -21.24 -2.71
C LYS A 3 12.42 -22.48 -2.35
N SER A 4 13.01 -23.13 -3.34
CA SER A 4 13.94 -24.25 -3.16
C SER A 4 15.32 -23.86 -3.66
N VAL A 5 16.37 -24.35 -3.01
CA VAL A 5 17.75 -24.15 -3.47
C VAL A 5 18.04 -25.16 -4.58
N TYR A 6 18.58 -24.68 -5.70
CA TYR A 6 18.96 -25.50 -6.84
C TYR A 6 20.35 -25.08 -7.32
N SER A 7 21.21 -26.05 -7.64
CA SER A 7 22.56 -25.80 -8.14
C SER A 7 22.57 -25.89 -9.67
N LEU A 8 23.15 -24.89 -10.33
CA LEU A 8 23.26 -24.79 -11.79
C LEU A 8 24.72 -24.63 -12.17
N MET A 9 25.16 -25.38 -13.18
CA MET A 9 26.42 -25.12 -13.87
C MET A 9 26.16 -24.22 -15.07
N LEU A 10 26.80 -23.06 -15.09
CA LEU A 10 26.72 -22.06 -16.17
C LEU A 10 28.14 -21.68 -16.57
N PHE A 11 28.33 -21.28 -17.82
CA PHE A 11 29.60 -20.72 -18.27
C PHE A 11 29.87 -19.37 -17.58
N ASP A 12 31.14 -19.06 -17.31
CA ASP A 12 31.54 -17.82 -16.64
C ASP A 12 31.03 -16.57 -17.37
N GLU A 13 31.11 -16.56 -18.70
CA GLU A 13 30.58 -15.47 -19.54
C GLU A 13 29.08 -15.22 -19.32
N ILE A 14 28.30 -16.29 -19.09
CA ILE A 14 26.86 -16.17 -18.79
C ILE A 14 26.67 -15.56 -17.41
N VAL A 15 27.46 -15.98 -16.42
CA VAL A 15 27.38 -15.46 -15.04
C VAL A 15 27.67 -13.96 -15.03
N GLU A 16 28.69 -13.50 -15.74
CA GLU A 16 29.03 -12.07 -15.85
C GLU A 16 27.90 -11.26 -16.49
N LYS A 17 27.25 -11.79 -17.53
CA LYS A 17 26.10 -11.12 -18.16
C LYS A 17 24.89 -11.08 -17.22
N ILE A 18 24.63 -12.16 -16.50
CA ILE A 18 23.56 -12.21 -15.48
C ILE A 18 23.84 -11.18 -14.38
N ASP A 19 25.10 -11.01 -13.96
CA ASP A 19 25.47 -9.98 -12.99
C ASP A 19 25.20 -8.57 -13.46
N GLN A 20 25.63 -8.25 -14.68
CA GLN A 20 25.38 -6.95 -15.30
C GLN A 20 23.87 -6.70 -15.39
N MET A 21 23.10 -7.68 -15.85
CA MET A 21 21.65 -7.58 -15.94
C MET A 21 20.99 -7.44 -14.57
N ALA A 22 21.44 -8.20 -13.56
CA ALA A 22 20.92 -8.12 -12.20
C ALA A 22 21.21 -6.76 -11.59
N TYR A 23 22.39 -6.19 -11.83
CA TYR A 23 22.76 -4.84 -11.41
C TYR A 23 21.87 -3.78 -12.08
N VAL A 24 21.72 -3.82 -13.41
CA VAL A 24 20.89 -2.87 -14.17
C VAL A 24 19.41 -2.95 -13.79
N LYS A 25 18.88 -4.17 -13.66
CA LYS A 25 17.51 -4.43 -13.19
C LYS A 25 17.37 -4.28 -11.67
N ASN A 26 18.47 -4.01 -10.99
CA ASN A 26 18.55 -3.79 -9.56
C ASN A 26 17.84 -4.90 -8.74
N THR A 27 18.22 -6.14 -9.05
CA THR A 27 17.77 -7.40 -8.44
C THR A 27 18.99 -8.28 -8.13
N ASN A 28 18.79 -9.49 -7.60
CA ASN A 28 19.87 -10.47 -7.39
C ASN A 28 19.84 -11.58 -8.45
N ARG A 29 20.96 -12.31 -8.59
CA ARG A 29 21.11 -13.41 -9.57
C ARG A 29 19.97 -14.42 -9.49
N SER A 30 19.68 -14.91 -8.28
CA SER A 30 18.68 -15.96 -8.07
C SER A 30 17.28 -15.51 -8.48
N GLN A 31 16.91 -14.27 -8.16
CA GLN A 31 15.62 -13.71 -8.57
C GLN A 31 15.57 -13.48 -10.07
N LEU A 32 16.62 -12.93 -10.68
CA LEU A 32 16.69 -12.72 -12.14
C LEU A 32 16.56 -14.04 -12.90
N ILE A 33 17.32 -15.06 -12.50
CA ILE A 33 17.26 -16.40 -13.11
C ILE A 33 15.85 -16.98 -12.95
N ASN A 34 15.26 -16.89 -11.75
CA ASN A 34 13.91 -17.36 -11.50
C ASN A 34 12.88 -16.67 -12.40
N ASP A 35 12.97 -15.35 -12.57
CA ASP A 35 12.05 -14.59 -13.44
C ASP A 35 12.21 -14.94 -14.92
N ILE A 36 13.45 -15.14 -15.41
CA ILE A 36 13.73 -15.59 -16.79
C ILE A 36 13.16 -17.00 -17.01
N LEU A 37 13.40 -17.92 -16.08
CA LEU A 37 12.89 -19.29 -16.19
C LEU A 37 11.37 -19.32 -16.16
N ALA A 38 10.75 -18.56 -15.26
CA ALA A 38 9.30 -18.45 -15.15
C ALA A 38 8.69 -17.90 -16.45
N GLU A 39 9.26 -16.82 -17.00
CA GLU A 39 8.84 -16.27 -18.29
C GLU A 39 8.92 -17.32 -19.40
N LYS A 40 10.02 -18.07 -19.47
CA LYS A 40 10.25 -19.09 -20.50
C LYS A 40 9.20 -20.21 -20.47
N ILE A 41 8.67 -20.54 -19.30
CA ILE A 41 7.66 -21.60 -19.11
C ILE A 41 6.24 -21.05 -18.91
N GLY A 42 6.02 -19.75 -19.12
CA GLY A 42 4.72 -19.11 -19.00
C GLY A 42 4.19 -19.01 -17.56
N LEU A 43 5.08 -19.08 -16.55
CA LEU A 43 4.73 -18.84 -15.15
C LEU A 43 4.98 -17.37 -14.78
N VAL A 44 4.09 -16.82 -13.93
CA VAL A 44 4.25 -15.48 -13.36
C VAL A 44 4.72 -15.61 -11.91
N THR A 45 5.89 -15.05 -11.61
CA THR A 45 6.45 -15.09 -10.25
C THR A 45 5.68 -14.15 -9.31
N PRO A 46 5.67 -14.40 -7.99
CA PRO A 46 5.08 -13.47 -7.03
C PRO A 46 5.67 -12.06 -7.14
N GLU A 47 6.98 -11.95 -7.38
CA GLU A 47 7.66 -10.66 -7.57
C GLU A 47 7.18 -9.94 -8.83
N GLN A 48 7.00 -10.65 -9.95
CA GLN A 48 6.39 -10.07 -11.17
C GLN A 48 4.94 -9.62 -10.95
N LYS A 49 4.15 -10.38 -10.17
CA LYS A 49 2.78 -9.95 -9.80
C LYS A 49 2.80 -8.66 -8.99
N ILE A 50 3.67 -8.56 -7.98
CA ILE A 50 3.81 -7.34 -7.18
C ILE A 50 4.19 -6.16 -8.07
N GLN A 51 5.19 -6.33 -8.94
CA GLN A 51 5.61 -5.25 -9.83
C GLN A 51 4.47 -4.76 -10.72
N LYS A 52 3.66 -5.67 -11.30
CA LYS A 52 2.47 -5.30 -12.08
C LYS A 52 1.46 -4.49 -11.26
N ILE A 53 1.21 -4.89 -10.01
CA ILE A 53 0.31 -4.15 -9.10
C ILE A 53 0.87 -2.75 -8.81
N LEU A 54 2.16 -2.62 -8.52
CA LEU A 54 2.80 -1.34 -8.20
C LEU A 54 2.76 -0.37 -9.40
N VAL A 55 3.01 -0.86 -10.62
CA VAL A 55 2.90 -0.04 -11.84
C VAL A 55 1.46 0.42 -12.05
N GLN A 56 0.48 -0.48 -11.89
CA GLN A 56 -0.93 -0.10 -12.06
C GLN A 56 -1.39 0.90 -10.98
N LEU A 57 -0.88 0.77 -9.74
CA LEU A 57 -1.12 1.78 -8.70
C LEU A 57 -0.54 3.13 -9.09
N ASP A 58 0.69 3.15 -9.61
CA ASP A 58 1.32 4.38 -10.05
C ASP A 58 0.49 5.10 -11.13
N GLU A 59 0.10 4.37 -12.17
CA GLU A 59 -0.77 4.86 -13.25
C GLU A 59 -2.09 5.44 -12.69
N ASN A 60 -2.74 4.70 -11.78
CA ASN A 60 -4.01 5.09 -11.17
C ASN A 60 -3.95 6.38 -10.33
N PHE A 61 -2.75 6.76 -9.87
CA PHE A 61 -2.53 7.91 -8.99
C PHE A 61 -1.77 9.07 -9.64
N SER A 62 -1.27 8.89 -10.86
CA SER A 62 -0.51 9.88 -11.64
C SER A 62 -1.08 11.31 -11.61
N ASP A 63 -2.41 11.46 -11.69
CA ASP A 63 -3.09 12.78 -11.70
C ASP A 63 -3.54 13.29 -10.32
N THR A 64 -3.41 12.48 -9.26
CA THR A 64 -4.09 12.74 -7.97
C THR A 64 -3.15 12.84 -6.76
N LEU A 65 -2.06 12.08 -6.74
CA LEU A 65 -1.04 12.12 -5.69
C LEU A 65 0.31 12.55 -6.28
N SER A 66 1.12 13.28 -5.51
CA SER A 66 2.42 13.75 -5.99
C SER A 66 3.45 12.61 -6.04
N VAL A 67 4.44 12.76 -6.95
CA VAL A 67 5.61 11.90 -7.23
C VAL A 67 5.61 10.55 -6.51
N SER A 68 5.32 9.50 -7.27
CA SER A 68 5.54 8.14 -6.82
C SER A 68 7.03 7.79 -6.80
N GLN A 69 7.44 6.99 -5.83
CA GLN A 69 8.75 6.33 -5.84
C GLN A 69 8.55 4.83 -5.63
N ILE A 70 8.77 4.06 -6.70
CA ILE A 70 8.85 2.60 -6.61
C ILE A 70 10.25 2.23 -6.11
N ASN A 71 10.32 1.61 -4.94
CA ASN A 71 11.57 1.24 -4.29
C ASN A 71 11.95 -0.22 -4.58
N LYS A 72 13.25 -0.50 -4.40
CA LYS A 72 13.90 -1.81 -4.62
C LYS A 72 13.25 -2.97 -3.86
N ASN A 73 12.57 -2.68 -2.75
CA ASN A 73 11.96 -3.67 -1.86
C ASN A 73 10.50 -3.99 -2.23
N SER A 74 10.12 -3.83 -3.50
CA SER A 74 8.74 -4.08 -3.96
C SER A 74 7.71 -3.24 -3.21
N SER A 75 8.00 -1.95 -3.06
CA SER A 75 7.09 -0.97 -2.45
C SER A 75 6.95 0.26 -3.32
N ILE A 76 5.83 0.97 -3.19
CA ILE A 76 5.58 2.26 -3.84
C ILE A 76 5.21 3.29 -2.77
N GLN A 77 5.73 4.50 -2.89
CA GLN A 77 5.41 5.62 -2.00
C GLN A 77 4.82 6.77 -2.78
N PHE A 78 3.80 7.43 -2.23
CA PHE A 78 3.19 8.65 -2.75
C PHE A 78 3.30 9.76 -1.71
N GLY A 79 3.48 11.00 -2.17
CA GLY A 79 3.48 12.19 -1.30
C GLY A 79 2.29 13.09 -1.59
N LYS A 80 1.75 13.75 -0.56
CA LYS A 80 0.76 14.81 -0.74
C LYS A 80 0.87 15.86 0.36
N SER A 81 0.67 17.13 0.01
CA SER A 81 0.50 18.20 0.98
C SER A 81 -0.98 18.35 1.34
N LEU A 82 -1.30 18.32 2.64
CA LEU A 82 -2.66 18.61 3.10
C LEU A 82 -2.93 20.10 3.04
N LYS A 83 -4.19 20.46 2.79
CA LYS A 83 -4.70 21.83 2.86
C LYS A 83 -5.07 22.19 4.31
N TYR A 84 -4.07 22.14 5.19
CA TYR A 84 -4.18 22.51 6.60
C TYR A 84 -3.00 23.40 7.00
N LYS A 85 -3.04 24.03 8.19
CA LYS A 85 -1.99 24.93 8.70
C LYS A 85 -0.59 24.39 8.41
N TYR A 86 0.28 25.24 7.84
CA TYR A 86 1.67 24.88 7.45
C TYR A 86 1.83 23.78 6.38
N ARG A 87 0.73 23.36 5.72
CA ARG A 87 0.71 22.40 4.59
C ARG A 87 1.53 21.13 4.86
N PRO A 88 1.17 20.35 5.89
CA PRO A 88 1.96 19.19 6.26
C PRO A 88 1.98 18.16 5.12
N LYS A 89 3.12 17.47 5.00
CA LYS A 89 3.30 16.41 3.99
C LYS A 89 2.91 15.06 4.58
N VAL A 90 1.91 14.45 3.96
CA VAL A 90 1.50 13.06 4.19
C VAL A 90 2.19 12.17 3.18
N ARG A 91 2.61 11.00 3.64
CA ARG A 91 3.18 9.94 2.83
C ARG A 91 2.31 8.70 2.93
N TYR A 92 1.97 8.16 1.77
CA TYR A 92 1.32 6.86 1.62
C TYR A 92 2.36 5.87 1.10
N SER A 93 2.38 4.64 1.59
CA SER A 93 3.31 3.60 1.15
C SER A 93 2.61 2.27 1.08
N TYR A 94 2.67 1.61 -0.07
CA TYR A 94 2.31 0.20 -0.19
C TYR A 94 3.56 -0.67 -0.19
N GLU A 95 3.53 -1.73 0.59
CA GLU A 95 4.52 -2.81 0.61
C GLU A 95 3.79 -4.16 0.64
N PHE A 96 4.54 -5.26 0.45
CA PHE A 96 3.97 -6.60 0.51
C PHE A 96 4.63 -7.40 1.62
N ALA A 97 3.84 -7.73 2.64
CA ALA A 97 4.25 -8.59 3.74
C ALA A 97 4.08 -10.07 3.34
N SER A 98 4.79 -10.96 4.03
CA SER A 98 4.61 -12.42 3.87
C SER A 98 4.04 -12.99 5.17
N ASN A 99 3.07 -13.88 5.05
CA ASN A 99 2.51 -14.68 6.14
C ASN A 99 2.42 -16.17 5.71
N ASP A 100 1.83 -17.01 6.55
CA ASP A 100 1.70 -18.45 6.27
C ASP A 100 0.78 -18.77 5.07
N GLN A 101 -0.11 -17.85 4.71
CA GLN A 101 -1.07 -17.99 3.61
C GLN A 101 -0.51 -17.49 2.27
N GLY A 102 0.40 -16.52 2.29
CA GLY A 102 1.00 -15.96 1.09
C GLY A 102 1.64 -14.60 1.31
N LYS A 103 1.67 -13.80 0.25
CA LYS A 103 2.05 -12.39 0.34
C LYS A 103 0.80 -11.53 0.17
N HIS A 104 0.67 -10.50 0.98
CA HIS A 104 -0.46 -9.57 0.95
C HIS A 104 0.00 -8.11 1.02
N ALA A 105 -0.81 -7.22 0.46
CA ALA A 105 -0.54 -5.79 0.46
C ALA A 105 -0.73 -5.18 1.87
N VAL A 106 0.15 -4.24 2.20
CA VAL A 106 0.12 -3.45 3.44
C VAL A 106 0.23 -1.97 3.08
N LEU A 107 -0.75 -1.17 3.48
CA LEU A 107 -0.70 0.29 3.41
C LEU A 107 -0.12 0.85 4.70
N LYS A 108 0.79 1.81 4.56
CA LYS A 108 1.29 2.66 5.64
C LYS A 108 1.05 4.12 5.29
N ILE A 109 0.46 4.87 6.21
CA ILE A 109 0.24 6.31 6.09
C ILE A 109 1.01 6.98 7.23
N SER A 110 1.75 8.04 6.92
CA SER A 110 2.54 8.76 7.91
C SER A 110 2.65 10.25 7.60
N SER A 111 2.80 11.06 8.63
CA SER A 111 3.18 12.47 8.53
C SER A 111 4.50 12.69 9.27
N ARG A 112 5.34 13.61 8.77
CA ARG A 112 6.63 13.96 9.40
C ARG A 112 6.56 15.30 10.15
N THR A 113 5.40 15.60 10.73
CA THR A 113 5.22 16.84 11.50
C THR A 113 5.92 16.75 12.87
N LYS A 114 6.38 17.90 13.36
CA LYS A 114 6.87 18.09 14.74
C LYS A 114 5.84 18.80 15.62
N SER A 115 4.73 19.26 15.05
CA SER A 115 3.63 19.88 15.79
C SER A 115 2.83 18.79 16.49
N GLU A 116 2.74 18.90 17.82
CA GLU A 116 1.97 18.02 18.69
C GLU A 116 0.47 18.10 18.37
N ASP A 117 -0.08 19.31 18.28
CA ASP A 117 -1.47 19.57 17.83
C ASP A 117 -1.84 18.83 16.53
N LEU A 118 -0.97 18.93 15.51
CA LEU A 118 -1.23 18.24 14.24
C LEU A 118 -1.11 16.71 14.36
N ASN A 119 -0.20 16.22 15.21
CA ASN A 119 -0.08 14.80 15.50
C ASN A 119 -1.33 14.26 16.18
N ASP A 120 -1.87 14.98 17.17
CA ASP A 120 -3.11 14.62 17.86
C ASP A 120 -4.28 14.53 16.87
N HIS A 121 -4.39 15.49 15.94
CA HIS A 121 -5.40 15.45 14.89
C HIS A 121 -5.24 14.26 13.93
N PHE A 122 -4.01 13.84 13.61
CA PHE A 122 -3.80 12.61 12.83
C PHE A 122 -4.24 11.38 13.62
N ASP A 123 -3.89 11.30 14.89
CA ASP A 123 -4.23 10.16 15.74
C ASP A 123 -5.75 10.08 15.95
N GLU A 124 -6.45 11.20 16.16
CA GLU A 124 -7.91 11.28 16.22
C GLU A 124 -8.54 10.83 14.89
N PHE A 125 -8.08 11.34 13.75
CA PHE A 125 -8.55 10.91 12.43
C PHE A 125 -8.40 9.40 12.23
N PHE A 126 -7.24 8.84 12.56
CA PHE A 126 -6.98 7.41 12.41
C PHE A 126 -7.82 6.55 13.35
N ASN A 127 -8.11 7.03 14.57
CA ASN A 127 -9.04 6.36 15.48
C ASN A 127 -10.47 6.35 14.92
N LEU A 128 -10.97 7.49 14.43
CA LEU A 128 -12.30 7.58 13.84
C LEU A 128 -12.48 6.63 12.65
N ILE A 129 -11.50 6.59 11.73
CA ILE A 129 -11.52 5.65 10.61
C ILE A 129 -11.53 4.21 11.11
N THR A 130 -10.69 3.88 12.10
CA THR A 130 -10.62 2.52 12.66
C THR A 130 -11.96 2.08 13.23
N ASP A 131 -12.68 2.97 13.91
CA ASP A 131 -13.97 2.64 14.50
C ASP A 131 -15.08 2.53 13.44
N ILE A 132 -15.02 3.34 12.39
CA ILE A 132 -15.91 3.20 11.22
C ILE A 132 -15.65 1.85 10.53
N GLU A 133 -14.39 1.47 10.31
CA GLU A 133 -14.04 0.19 9.67
C GLU A 133 -14.60 -1.01 10.43
N LYS A 134 -14.46 -1.02 11.77
CA LYS A 134 -15.04 -2.07 12.64
C LYS A 134 -16.56 -2.19 12.49
N LYS A 135 -17.26 -1.10 12.18
CA LYS A 135 -18.72 -1.10 11.96
C LYS A 135 -19.10 -1.74 10.61
N TYR A 136 -18.32 -1.51 9.56
CA TYR A 136 -18.62 -2.00 8.21
C TYR A 136 -18.08 -3.40 7.92
N GLN A 137 -17.01 -3.82 8.60
CA GLN A 137 -16.38 -5.11 8.39
C GLN A 137 -16.33 -5.91 9.70
N ASN A 138 -16.85 -7.14 9.69
CA ASN A 138 -16.56 -8.14 10.73
C ASN A 138 -15.11 -8.68 10.59
N TYR A 139 -14.10 -7.81 10.43
CA TYR A 139 -12.71 -8.26 10.44
C TYR A 139 -12.20 -8.33 11.88
N PRO A 140 -11.56 -9.44 12.29
CA PRO A 140 -10.61 -9.40 13.39
C PRO A 140 -9.43 -8.57 12.89
N THR A 141 -9.45 -7.28 13.20
CA THR A 141 -8.27 -6.44 13.05
C THR A 141 -7.20 -7.11 13.89
N ASP A 142 -6.17 -7.70 13.28
CA ASP A 142 -4.90 -7.87 13.97
C ASP A 142 -4.36 -6.46 14.17
N LEU A 143 -4.87 -5.85 15.24
CA LEU A 143 -4.30 -4.75 15.97
C LEU A 143 -3.00 -5.29 16.56
N ASN A 144 -2.02 -5.61 15.72
CA ASN A 144 -0.69 -5.29 16.15
C ASN A 144 -0.73 -3.77 16.27
N ASP A 145 -0.94 -3.35 17.51
CA ASP A 145 -0.98 -2.00 18.08
C ASP A 145 0.39 -1.34 17.91
N ASN A 146 0.99 -1.51 16.73
CA ASN A 146 2.16 -0.83 16.24
C ASN A 146 1.73 0.55 15.75
N LYS A 147 0.90 1.26 16.55
CA LYS A 147 0.83 2.72 16.61
C LYS A 147 2.22 3.23 17.00
N THR A 148 3.17 3.08 16.09
CA THR A 148 4.52 3.57 16.26
C THR A 148 4.53 4.98 15.70
N ASN A 149 4.34 5.97 16.57
CA ASN A 149 4.38 7.42 16.33
C ASN A 149 3.79 7.86 14.97
N HIS A 150 2.49 8.17 14.96
CA HIS A 150 1.78 8.82 13.84
C HIS A 150 1.77 8.03 12.52
N LYS A 151 1.67 6.70 12.65
CA LYS A 151 1.57 5.77 11.51
C LYS A 151 0.27 4.98 11.57
N PHE A 152 -0.49 5.08 10.50
CA PHE A 152 -1.65 4.23 10.26
C PHE A 152 -1.23 3.08 9.35
N ILE A 153 -1.48 1.85 9.79
CA ILE A 153 -1.12 0.63 9.05
C ILE A 153 -2.39 -0.17 8.80
N ARG A 154 -2.53 -0.64 7.56
CA ARG A 154 -3.63 -1.53 7.13
C ARG A 154 -3.10 -2.68 6.31
N GLU A 155 -3.38 -3.88 6.78
CA GLU A 155 -3.06 -5.13 6.09
C GLU A 155 -4.29 -5.65 5.36
N PHE A 156 -4.15 -5.89 4.06
CA PHE A 156 -5.23 -6.42 3.22
C PHE A 156 -5.01 -7.92 3.02
N LYS A 157 -5.16 -8.69 4.10
CA LYS A 157 -4.82 -10.13 4.15
C LYS A 157 -5.59 -10.97 3.13
N GLU A 158 -6.85 -10.63 2.88
CA GLU A 158 -7.69 -11.31 1.89
C GLU A 158 -7.73 -10.52 0.58
N GLU A 159 -8.10 -9.24 0.61
CA GLU A 159 -8.35 -8.50 -0.62
C GLU A 159 -7.09 -8.15 -1.40
N GLY A 160 -5.96 -8.03 -0.69
CA GLY A 160 -4.63 -7.74 -1.23
C GLY A 160 -3.74 -8.96 -1.36
N GLU A 161 -4.28 -10.18 -1.24
CA GLU A 161 -3.51 -11.42 -1.37
C GLU A 161 -3.07 -11.68 -2.82
N LEU A 162 -1.80 -12.02 -3.05
CA LEU A 162 -1.26 -12.29 -4.40
C LEU A 162 -1.82 -13.54 -5.10
N SER A 163 -2.64 -14.33 -4.41
CA SER A 163 -3.42 -15.42 -5.02
C SER A 163 -4.43 -14.86 -6.04
N ARG A 164 -4.96 -13.65 -5.79
CA ARG A 164 -5.94 -12.96 -6.63
C ARG A 164 -5.32 -12.38 -7.90
N ASP A 165 -6.21 -11.93 -8.79
CA ASP A 165 -5.81 -11.24 -10.01
C ASP A 165 -5.17 -9.87 -9.71
N THR A 166 -4.09 -9.53 -10.41
CA THR A 166 -3.33 -8.30 -10.14
C THR A 166 -4.16 -7.03 -10.36
N LYS A 167 -5.08 -7.03 -11.33
CA LYS A 167 -5.94 -5.87 -11.60
C LYS A 167 -6.98 -5.70 -10.51
N VAL A 168 -7.55 -6.80 -10.01
CA VAL A 168 -8.49 -6.80 -8.89
C VAL A 168 -7.83 -6.23 -7.64
N ILE A 169 -6.60 -6.67 -7.32
CA ILE A 169 -5.84 -6.14 -6.19
C ILE A 169 -5.57 -4.65 -6.39
N ALA A 170 -5.02 -4.25 -7.54
CA ALA A 170 -4.68 -2.86 -7.81
C ALA A 170 -5.91 -1.92 -7.74
N ASP A 171 -7.05 -2.32 -8.31
CA ASP A 171 -8.31 -1.55 -8.24
C ASP A 171 -8.80 -1.41 -6.79
N TYR A 172 -8.81 -2.50 -6.03
CA TYR A 172 -9.20 -2.47 -4.62
C TYR A 172 -8.32 -1.52 -3.79
N LEU A 173 -7.00 -1.68 -3.88
CA LEU A 173 -6.04 -0.82 -3.18
C LEU A 173 -6.18 0.65 -3.60
N THR A 174 -6.39 0.90 -4.89
CA THR A 174 -6.63 2.25 -5.42
C THR A 174 -7.86 2.88 -4.80
N ARG A 175 -8.98 2.16 -4.78
CA ARG A 175 -10.25 2.65 -4.22
C ARG A 175 -10.11 2.93 -2.71
N TYR A 176 -9.45 2.04 -1.97
CA TYR A 176 -9.21 2.24 -0.55
C TYR A 176 -8.39 3.51 -0.28
N LEU A 177 -7.24 3.67 -0.97
CA LEU A 177 -6.40 4.84 -0.76
C LEU A 177 -7.07 6.14 -1.21
N LYS A 178 -7.86 6.14 -2.29
CA LYS A 178 -8.68 7.29 -2.69
C LYS A 178 -9.71 7.66 -1.63
N MET A 179 -10.40 6.66 -1.08
CA MET A 179 -11.35 6.87 0.02
C MET A 179 -10.66 7.49 1.23
N ILE A 180 -9.53 6.94 1.64
CA ILE A 180 -8.83 7.40 2.84
C ILE A 180 -8.28 8.82 2.65
N ASP A 181 -7.74 9.13 1.48
CA ASP A 181 -7.25 10.47 1.16
C ASP A 181 -8.40 11.49 1.11
N GLN A 182 -9.56 11.11 0.54
CA GLN A 182 -10.77 11.93 0.57
C GLN A 182 -11.24 12.19 2.00
N ALA A 183 -11.32 11.14 2.82
CA ALA A 183 -11.73 11.21 4.22
C ALA A 183 -10.78 12.11 5.04
N MET A 184 -9.47 11.98 4.83
CA MET A 184 -8.46 12.80 5.50
C MET A 184 -8.57 14.27 5.12
N ASN A 185 -8.74 14.57 3.83
CA ASN A 185 -8.97 15.96 3.39
C ASN A 185 -10.28 16.52 3.98
N ALA A 186 -11.35 15.73 4.01
CA ALA A 186 -12.63 16.13 4.58
C ALA A 186 -12.52 16.41 6.09
N TYR A 187 -11.78 15.58 6.83
CA TYR A 187 -11.49 15.78 8.25
C TYR A 187 -10.77 17.12 8.47
N PHE A 188 -9.56 17.30 7.91
CA PHE A 188 -8.74 18.49 8.14
C PHE A 188 -9.37 19.80 7.63
N LEU A 189 -10.30 19.75 6.67
CA LEU A 189 -11.06 20.92 6.23
C LEU A 189 -12.15 21.36 7.22
N ASN A 190 -12.60 20.46 8.09
CA ASN A 190 -13.78 20.66 8.95
C ASN A 190 -13.50 20.56 10.45
N ILE A 191 -12.31 20.13 10.90
CA ILE A 191 -11.97 19.99 12.32
C ILE A 191 -12.18 21.26 13.16
N GLU A 192 -12.03 22.44 12.57
CA GLU A 192 -12.27 23.72 13.27
C GLU A 192 -13.71 24.24 13.14
N ARG A 193 -14.54 23.59 12.33
CA ARG A 193 -15.85 24.11 11.90
C ARG A 193 -17.04 23.27 12.35
N LEU A 194 -16.84 21.97 12.50
CA LEU A 194 -17.88 21.01 12.83
C LEU A 194 -17.60 20.40 14.19
N GLU A 195 -18.67 20.00 14.88
CA GLU A 195 -18.55 19.16 16.06
C GLU A 195 -18.08 17.75 15.68
N ASN A 196 -17.42 17.06 16.60
CA ASN A 196 -16.91 15.70 16.39
C ASN A 196 -17.99 14.71 15.92
N SER A 197 -19.24 14.90 16.35
CA SER A 197 -20.36 14.05 15.94
C SER A 197 -20.66 14.16 14.43
N ASP A 198 -20.58 15.36 13.86
CA ASP A 198 -20.85 15.61 12.45
C ASP A 198 -19.66 15.24 11.57
N ILE A 199 -18.43 15.43 12.06
CA ILE A 199 -17.22 14.89 11.42
C ILE A 199 -17.33 13.37 11.32
N THR A 200 -17.73 12.69 12.39
CA THR A 200 -17.90 11.23 12.38
C THR A 200 -18.92 10.78 11.34
N LYS A 201 -20.09 11.45 11.25
CA LYS A 201 -21.09 11.16 10.20
C LYS A 201 -20.56 11.39 8.79
N LEU A 202 -19.78 12.46 8.58
CA LEU A 202 -19.17 12.77 7.30
C LEU A 202 -18.19 11.66 6.87
N LEU A 203 -17.33 11.21 7.78
CA LEU A 203 -16.38 10.12 7.53
C LEU A 203 -17.11 8.79 7.30
N ASP A 204 -18.14 8.48 8.10
CA ASP A 204 -18.96 7.27 7.95
C ASP A 204 -19.64 7.22 6.58
N LYS A 205 -20.13 8.37 6.08
CA LYS A 205 -20.71 8.47 4.74
C LYS A 205 -19.67 8.21 3.64
N ILE A 206 -18.49 8.83 3.73
CA ILE A 206 -17.40 8.64 2.76
C ILE A 206 -17.00 7.15 2.71
N TYR A 207 -16.83 6.53 3.88
CA TYR A 207 -16.49 5.12 3.97
C TYR A 207 -17.62 4.21 3.47
N GLY A 208 -18.87 4.50 3.82
CA GLY A 208 -20.04 3.74 3.39
C GLY A 208 -20.23 3.75 1.87
N ASP A 209 -19.98 4.87 1.20
CA ASP A 209 -20.02 4.97 -0.26
C ASP A 209 -18.91 4.15 -0.93
N TYR A 210 -17.72 4.08 -0.32
CA TYR A 210 -16.65 3.17 -0.74
C TYR A 210 -17.07 1.70 -0.55
N TYR A 211 -17.59 1.34 0.62
CA TYR A 211 -17.96 -0.03 0.96
C TYR A 211 -19.05 -0.58 0.03
N LYS A 212 -20.07 0.22 -0.31
CA LYS A 212 -21.11 -0.15 -1.28
C LYS A 212 -20.54 -0.47 -2.67
N LYS A 213 -19.49 0.25 -3.10
CA LYS A 213 -18.83 0.05 -4.40
C LYS A 213 -17.94 -1.19 -4.46
N ILE A 214 -17.66 -1.83 -3.32
CA ILE A 214 -16.88 -3.08 -3.27
C ILE A 214 -17.79 -4.31 -3.28
N LYS A 215 -18.99 -4.19 -2.69
CA LYS A 215 -19.97 -5.29 -2.66
C LYS A 215 -20.72 -5.50 -3.98
N ASN A 216 -20.73 -4.50 -4.85
CA ASN A 216 -21.32 -4.56 -6.19
C ASN A 216 -20.24 -4.84 -7.23
#